data_AF-A0A5E4PGW8-F1
#
_entry.id   AF-A0A5E4PGW8-F1
#
_cell.length_a   1.000
_cell.length_b   1.000
_cell.length_c   1.000
_cell.angle_alpha   90.00
_cell.angle_beta   90.00
_cell.angle_gamma   90.00
#
_symmetry.space_group_name_H-M   'P 1'
#
loop_
_entity.id
_entity.type
_entity.pdbx_description
1 polymer ?
#
loop_
_entity_poly.entity_id
_entity_poly.type
_entity_poly.pdbx_seq_one_letter_code
_entity_poly.pdbx_strand_id
1 'polypeptide(L)'
;MITRPDISRIIIMGDSLSDRGTIYKKKLFGFIPMSLLAGLTGTAPGDSFTNGMPWSDHFIAALANEFTIKKFQNDKKWRSDDMADAIINNDIHVRRAIEYYFNLRDDKKVDYRDNEFVRCYTEGGLTSHSYKWVPSISIKRFFTRLILSTLREKRADLLAHDEEHANVLPPKEKAKTLIIEWSGANDLITVNERPSMTEVNKAVAERIRNIETLVAHGYRHFF
;
A
#
# COMPACT_ATOMS: atom_id res chain seq x y z
N MET A 1 1.57 24.06 -22.10
CA MET A 1 2.55 23.81 -21.02
C MET A 1 2.03 22.63 -20.20
N ILE A 2 2.70 21.49 -20.19
CA ILE A 2 2.32 20.37 -19.31
C ILE A 2 2.93 20.68 -17.95
N THR A 3 2.12 21.15 -17.01
CA THR A 3 2.54 21.32 -15.61
C THR A 3 2.67 19.94 -14.98
N ARG A 4 3.76 19.70 -14.23
CA ARG A 4 3.91 18.46 -13.46
C ARG A 4 2.76 18.35 -12.46
N PRO A 5 2.17 17.15 -12.27
CA PRO A 5 1.10 16.96 -11.30
C PRO A 5 1.60 17.25 -9.88
N ASP A 6 0.77 17.90 -9.08
CA ASP A 6 1.02 18.16 -7.67
C ASP A 6 0.49 16.98 -6.85
N ILE A 7 1.40 16.15 -6.33
CA ILE A 7 1.06 14.95 -5.55
C ILE A 7 1.46 15.18 -4.09
N SER A 8 0.48 15.15 -3.19
CA SER A 8 0.68 15.31 -1.75
C SER A 8 0.42 14.04 -0.94
N ARG A 9 -0.26 13.05 -1.53
CA ARG A 9 -0.68 11.81 -0.85
C ARG A 9 -0.50 10.60 -1.76
N ILE A 10 -0.29 9.45 -1.15
CA ILE A 10 -0.12 8.18 -1.87
C ILE A 10 -1.09 7.14 -1.30
N ILE A 11 -1.71 6.39 -2.19
CA ILE A 11 -2.48 5.21 -1.85
C ILE A 11 -1.83 4.03 -2.57
N ILE A 12 -1.50 2.99 -1.82
CA ILE A 12 -0.96 1.74 -2.37
C ILE A 12 -2.02 0.66 -2.23
N MET A 13 -2.40 0.02 -3.34
CA MET A 13 -3.27 -1.14 -3.38
C MET A 13 -2.48 -2.30 -3.97
N GLY A 14 -2.53 -3.49 -3.36
CA GLY A 14 -1.80 -4.60 -3.93
C GLY A 14 -1.73 -5.85 -3.07
N ASP A 15 -0.89 -6.79 -3.52
CA ASP A 15 -0.77 -8.11 -2.93
C ASP A 15 0.46 -8.27 -2.02
N SER A 16 0.94 -9.50 -1.87
CA SER A 16 2.13 -9.89 -1.09
C SER A 16 3.39 -9.08 -1.41
N LEU A 17 3.56 -8.58 -2.63
CA LEU A 17 4.75 -7.76 -2.96
C LEU A 17 4.75 -6.40 -2.25
N SER A 18 3.56 -5.90 -1.91
CA SER A 18 3.39 -4.59 -1.26
C SER A 18 2.82 -4.71 0.16
N ASP A 19 2.54 -5.93 0.63
CA ASP A 19 2.03 -6.18 1.96
C ASP A 19 3.10 -5.92 3.02
N ARG A 20 2.79 -5.00 3.94
CA ARG A 20 3.64 -4.51 5.04
C ARG A 20 3.38 -5.25 6.36
N GLY A 21 2.73 -6.41 6.29
CA GLY A 21 2.36 -7.24 7.44
C GLY A 21 0.87 -7.24 7.78
N THR A 22 0.03 -6.73 6.89
CA THR A 22 -1.43 -6.75 7.04
C THR A 22 -1.97 -8.18 7.09
N ILE A 23 -1.53 -9.07 6.20
CA ILE A 23 -1.96 -10.48 6.27
C ILE A 23 -1.44 -11.17 7.53
N TYR A 24 -0.26 -10.79 8.02
CA TYR A 24 0.35 -11.40 9.19
C TYR A 24 -0.46 -11.10 10.46
N LYS A 25 -0.93 -9.87 10.59
CA LYS A 25 -1.76 -9.40 11.71
C LYS A 25 -3.23 -9.85 11.61
N LYS A 26 -3.70 -10.25 10.42
CA LYS A 26 -5.10 -10.64 10.17
C LYS A 26 -5.44 -11.98 10.83
N LYS A 27 -6.68 -12.10 11.30
CA LYS A 27 -7.25 -13.36 11.80
C LYS A 27 -8.50 -13.73 11.02
N LEU A 28 -8.54 -14.93 10.45
CA LEU A 28 -9.74 -15.49 9.85
C LEU A 28 -10.72 -15.90 10.97
N PHE A 29 -11.99 -15.52 10.80
CA PHE A 29 -13.05 -15.64 11.82
C PHE A 29 -12.70 -15.01 13.19
N GLY A 30 -11.70 -14.12 13.25
CA GLY A 30 -11.25 -13.48 14.48
C GLY A 30 -10.28 -14.30 15.34
N PHE A 31 -10.01 -15.57 15.01
CA PHE A 31 -9.14 -16.43 15.84
C PHE A 31 -8.09 -17.25 15.08
N ILE A 32 -8.25 -17.54 13.80
CA ILE A 32 -7.25 -18.31 13.02
C ILE A 32 -6.20 -17.33 12.46
N PRO A 33 -4.93 -17.37 12.90
CA PRO A 33 -3.90 -16.46 12.39
C PRO A 33 -3.65 -16.69 10.90
N MET A 34 -3.81 -15.63 10.10
CA MET A 34 -3.55 -15.72 8.65
C MET A 34 -2.05 -15.86 8.35
N SER A 35 -1.16 -15.41 9.24
CA SER A 35 0.29 -15.63 9.15
C SER A 35 0.67 -17.11 9.03
N LEU A 36 -0.04 -18.00 9.74
CA LEU A 36 0.17 -19.44 9.67
C LEU A 36 -0.27 -19.99 8.30
N LEU A 37 -1.45 -19.59 7.83
CA LEU A 37 -2.00 -20.05 6.55
C LEU A 37 -1.22 -19.52 5.34
N ALA A 38 -0.68 -18.31 5.46
CA ALA A 38 0.17 -17.69 4.46
C ALA A 38 1.63 -18.21 4.48
N GLY A 39 2.00 -19.02 5.48
CA GLY A 39 3.35 -19.57 5.60
C GLY A 39 4.41 -18.54 5.99
N LEU A 40 4.02 -17.47 6.70
CA LEU A 40 4.91 -16.40 7.19
C LEU A 40 5.50 -16.73 8.57
N THR A 41 4.85 -17.58 9.36
CA THR A 41 5.31 -17.93 10.71
C THR A 41 6.65 -18.65 10.64
N GLY A 42 7.68 -18.04 11.24
CA GLY A 42 9.05 -18.61 11.31
C GLY A 42 9.90 -18.43 10.05
N THR A 43 9.35 -17.83 9.00
CA THR A 43 10.03 -17.63 7.70
C THR A 43 10.14 -16.15 7.32
N ALA A 44 9.30 -15.28 7.88
CA ALA A 44 9.25 -13.85 7.61
C ALA A 44 9.70 -13.03 8.84
N PRO A 45 10.98 -12.63 8.93
CA PRO A 45 11.50 -11.90 10.08
C PRO A 45 10.91 -10.48 10.27
N GLY A 46 10.19 -9.95 9.28
CA GLY A 46 9.56 -8.62 9.31
C GLY A 46 8.06 -8.63 9.01
N ASP A 47 7.36 -9.73 9.34
CA ASP A 47 5.92 -9.93 9.14
C ASP A 47 5.42 -9.83 7.68
N SER A 48 6.33 -9.69 6.71
CA SER A 48 6.05 -9.48 5.27
C SER A 48 6.65 -10.62 4.42
N PHE A 49 6.30 -10.73 3.14
CA PHE A 49 6.80 -11.80 2.23
C PHE A 49 8.25 -11.61 1.76
N THR A 50 9.10 -11.03 2.61
CA THR A 50 10.51 -10.74 2.33
C THR A 50 11.32 -10.82 3.64
N ASN A 51 12.64 -10.93 3.51
CA ASN A 51 13.57 -10.98 4.64
C ASN A 51 13.91 -9.59 5.22
N GLY A 52 13.18 -8.55 4.81
CA GLY A 52 13.40 -7.17 5.21
C GLY A 52 12.15 -6.32 5.00
N MET A 53 12.33 -5.07 4.59
CA MET A 53 11.23 -4.18 4.24
C MET A 53 10.74 -4.45 2.80
N PRO A 54 9.43 -4.42 2.53
CA PRO A 54 8.91 -4.48 1.17
C PRO A 54 9.34 -3.25 0.35
N TRP A 55 9.21 -3.31 -0.97
CA TRP A 55 9.58 -2.18 -1.84
C TRP A 55 8.83 -0.89 -1.48
N SER A 56 7.57 -1.02 -1.04
CA SER A 56 6.73 0.09 -0.63
C SER A 56 7.33 0.86 0.53
N ASP A 57 7.92 0.16 1.51
CA ASP A 57 8.58 0.79 2.66
C ASP A 57 9.83 1.57 2.24
N HIS A 58 10.65 0.98 1.35
CA HIS A 58 11.80 1.66 0.79
C HIS A 58 11.39 2.91 -0.01
N PHE A 59 10.32 2.81 -0.80
CA PHE A 59 9.78 3.91 -1.58
C PHE A 59 9.24 5.04 -0.68
N ILE A 60 8.43 4.70 0.33
CA ILE A 60 7.87 5.67 1.29
C ILE A 60 8.99 6.36 2.06
N ALA A 61 9.97 5.61 2.56
CA ALA A 61 11.10 6.15 3.30
C ALA A 61 11.95 7.09 2.42
N ALA A 62 12.19 6.72 1.17
CA ALA A 62 12.92 7.57 0.22
C ALA A 62 12.20 8.92 0.00
N LEU A 63 10.88 8.91 -0.18
CA LEU A 63 10.10 10.16 -0.33
C LEU A 63 10.08 11.00 0.94
N ALA A 64 9.85 10.39 2.10
CA ALA A 64 9.84 11.10 3.38
C ALA A 64 11.20 11.72 3.72
N ASN A 65 12.29 11.01 3.39
CA ASN A 65 13.65 11.53 3.49
C ASN A 65 13.84 12.71 2.55
N GLU A 66 13.50 12.58 1.27
CA GLU A 66 13.60 13.66 0.29
C GLU A 66 12.85 14.94 0.71
N PHE A 67 11.63 14.80 1.26
CA PHE A 67 10.87 15.93 1.80
C PHE A 67 11.56 16.60 2.98
N THR A 68 12.16 15.79 3.86
CA THR A 68 12.90 16.28 5.02
C THR A 68 14.16 17.03 4.60
N ILE A 69 14.90 16.49 3.63
CA ILE A 69 16.08 17.12 3.05
C ILE A 69 15.71 18.47 2.42
N LYS A 70 14.69 18.49 1.56
CA LYS A 70 14.21 19.74 0.93
C LYS A 70 13.75 20.77 1.94
N LYS A 71 13.12 20.34 3.04
CA LYS A 71 12.74 21.23 4.13
C LYS A 71 13.96 21.89 4.77
N PHE A 72 15.00 21.13 5.11
CA PHE A 72 16.23 21.70 5.68
C PHE A 72 16.96 22.63 4.70
N GLN A 73 17.02 22.26 3.41
CA GLN A 73 17.56 23.10 2.35
C GLN A 73 16.79 24.43 2.23
N ASN A 74 15.47 24.40 2.34
CA ASN A 74 14.65 25.60 2.20
C ASN A 74 14.71 26.50 3.44
N ASP A 75 14.56 25.91 4.63
CA ASP A 75 14.42 26.63 5.89
C ASP A 75 15.76 27.10 6.46
N LYS A 76 16.80 26.27 6.34
CA LYS A 76 18.13 26.53 6.93
C LYS A 76 19.22 26.81 5.90
N LYS A 77 18.91 26.72 4.60
CA LYS A 77 19.90 26.84 3.50
C LYS A 77 21.04 25.82 3.59
N TRP A 78 20.79 24.70 4.25
CA TRP A 78 21.77 23.64 4.41
C TRP A 78 22.03 22.93 3.09
N ARG A 79 23.29 22.63 2.85
CA ARG A 79 23.74 21.73 1.78
C ARG A 79 23.76 20.29 2.29
N SER A 80 24.04 19.36 1.38
CA SER A 80 24.12 17.93 1.71
C SER A 80 25.22 17.61 2.72
N ASP A 81 26.35 18.32 2.69
CA ASP A 81 27.45 18.17 3.65
C ASP A 81 27.10 18.73 5.03
N ASP A 82 26.43 19.89 5.11
CA ASP A 82 25.91 20.42 6.37
C ASP A 82 24.95 19.42 7.06
N MET A 83 24.11 18.76 6.27
CA MET A 83 23.22 17.71 6.77
C MET A 83 23.98 16.48 7.26
N ALA A 84 25.01 16.04 6.53
CA ALA A 84 25.83 14.90 6.93
C ALA A 84 26.54 15.20 8.26
N ASP A 85 27.14 16.39 8.38
CA ASP A 85 27.77 16.86 9.60
C ASP A 85 26.76 16.96 10.75
N ALA A 86 25.56 17.45 10.49
CA ALA A 86 24.50 17.54 11.49
C ALA A 86 24.04 16.15 11.98
N ILE A 87 24.02 15.13 11.11
CA ILE A 87 23.75 13.74 11.51
C ILE A 87 24.89 13.22 12.40
N ILE A 88 26.15 13.40 11.99
CA ILE A 88 27.34 12.93 12.72
C ILE A 88 27.42 13.60 14.10
N ASN A 89 27.16 14.90 14.17
CA ASN A 89 27.21 15.70 15.38
C ASN A 89 25.93 15.57 16.24
N ASN A 90 24.97 14.74 15.82
CA ASN A 90 23.71 14.52 16.52
C ASN A 90 22.92 15.83 16.77
N ASP A 91 22.88 16.72 15.77
CA ASP A 91 22.14 17.98 15.82
C ASP A 91 20.68 17.74 16.20
N ILE A 92 20.19 18.49 17.19
CA ILE A 92 18.88 18.27 17.78
C ILE A 92 17.73 18.40 16.77
N HIS A 93 17.87 19.27 15.76
CA HIS A 93 16.83 19.46 14.76
C HIS A 93 16.78 18.31 13.76
N VAL A 94 17.95 17.82 13.33
CA VAL A 94 18.05 16.64 12.45
C VAL A 94 17.58 15.39 13.17
N ARG A 95 18.06 15.18 14.39
CA ARG A 95 17.66 14.05 15.22
C ARG A 95 16.15 14.03 15.42
N ARG A 96 15.53 15.19 15.73
CA ARG A 96 14.07 15.29 15.84
C ARG A 96 13.36 14.96 14.53
N ALA A 97 13.92 15.34 13.39
CA ALA A 97 13.35 14.98 12.10
C ALA A 97 13.41 13.47 11.84
N ILE A 98 14.56 12.83 12.12
CA ILE A 98 14.74 11.38 11.98
C ILE A 98 13.81 10.61 12.93
N GLU A 99 13.68 11.05 14.17
CA GLU A 99 12.92 10.34 15.20
C GLU A 99 11.41 10.53 15.08
N TYR A 100 10.94 11.69 14.60
CA TYR A 100 9.54 12.09 14.74
C TYR A 100 8.83 12.52 13.45
N TYR A 101 9.52 12.69 12.30
CA TYR A 101 8.81 13.13 11.10
C TYR A 101 8.02 12.01 10.44
N PHE A 102 8.44 10.76 10.54
CA PHE A 102 7.67 9.61 10.07
C PHE A 102 8.15 8.33 10.74
N ASN A 103 7.35 7.27 10.68
CA ASN A 103 7.77 5.92 11.00
C ASN A 103 6.96 4.91 10.19
N LEU A 104 7.48 3.69 10.05
CA LEU A 104 6.86 2.63 9.23
C LEU A 104 6.16 1.55 10.07
N ARG A 105 5.86 1.80 11.36
CA ARG A 105 5.35 0.77 12.28
C ARG A 105 3.90 0.36 12.01
N ASP A 106 3.11 1.29 11.50
CA ASP A 106 1.74 1.03 11.07
C ASP A 106 1.76 0.46 9.63
N ASP A 107 1.16 -0.72 9.45
CA ASP A 107 1.12 -1.41 8.15
C ASP A 107 0.09 -0.78 7.21
N LYS A 108 -0.93 -0.10 7.75
CA LYS A 108 -2.05 0.45 6.99
C LYS A 108 -1.85 1.90 6.57
N LYS A 109 -0.96 2.63 7.25
CA LYS A 109 -0.67 4.02 6.90
C LYS A 109 0.73 4.46 7.30
N VAL A 110 1.16 5.59 6.75
CA VAL A 110 2.35 6.32 7.18
C VAL A 110 1.99 7.79 7.26
N ASP A 111 2.23 8.37 8.43
CA ASP A 111 2.09 9.79 8.66
C ASP A 111 3.45 10.48 8.43
N TYR A 112 3.44 11.63 7.75
CA TYR A 112 4.59 12.53 7.66
C TYR A 112 4.24 13.84 8.36
N ARG A 113 4.94 14.16 9.46
CA ARG A 113 4.70 15.34 10.29
C ARG A 113 3.21 15.50 10.64
N ASP A 114 2.64 14.46 11.24
CA ASP A 114 1.24 14.38 11.69
C ASP A 114 0.18 14.45 10.57
N ASN A 115 0.59 14.37 9.30
CA ASN A 115 -0.31 14.33 8.16
C ASN A 115 -0.27 12.94 7.52
N GLU A 116 -1.44 12.34 7.29
CA GLU A 116 -1.54 11.07 6.57
C GLU A 116 -0.96 11.19 5.16
N PHE A 117 0.24 10.66 5.00
CA PHE A 117 1.03 10.77 3.79
C PHE A 117 0.75 9.59 2.86
N VAL A 118 0.74 8.38 3.42
CA VAL A 118 0.47 7.15 2.67
C VAL A 118 -0.60 6.33 3.34
N ARG A 119 -1.53 5.79 2.55
CA ARG A 119 -2.47 4.73 2.95
C ARG A 119 -2.18 3.45 2.18
N CYS A 120 -2.25 2.32 2.86
CA CYS A 120 -1.97 0.99 2.32
C CYS A 120 -3.22 0.12 2.42
N TYR A 121 -3.75 -0.24 1.25
CA TYR A 121 -4.81 -1.23 1.08
C TYR A 121 -4.22 -2.48 0.42
N THR A 122 -3.17 -3.01 1.05
CA THR A 122 -2.38 -4.14 0.58
C THR A 122 -2.66 -5.36 1.43
N GLU A 123 -2.69 -6.55 0.84
CA GLU A 123 -2.85 -7.79 1.59
C GLU A 123 -2.28 -8.98 0.82
N GLY A 124 -1.50 -9.83 1.49
CA GLY A 124 -0.96 -11.06 0.93
C GLY A 124 -2.04 -11.92 0.25
N GLY A 125 -1.78 -12.27 -1.01
CA GLY A 125 -2.70 -13.06 -1.82
C GLY A 125 -3.88 -12.30 -2.41
N LEU A 126 -3.95 -10.97 -2.29
CA LEU A 126 -5.02 -10.17 -2.91
C LEU A 126 -5.18 -10.49 -4.40
N THR A 127 -6.43 -10.68 -4.81
CA THR A 127 -6.82 -10.91 -6.21
C THR A 127 -7.50 -9.68 -6.79
N SER A 128 -7.38 -9.43 -8.10
CA SER A 128 -8.17 -8.41 -8.78
C SER A 128 -9.65 -8.83 -8.82
N HIS A 129 -9.91 -10.06 -9.27
CA HIS A 129 -11.26 -10.61 -9.42
C HIS A 129 -11.66 -11.54 -8.27
N SER A 130 -12.97 -11.61 -8.00
CA SER A 130 -13.52 -12.49 -6.97
C SER A 130 -13.75 -13.91 -7.50
N TYR A 131 -13.10 -14.89 -6.86
CA TYR A 131 -13.23 -16.31 -7.22
C TYR A 131 -14.07 -17.12 -6.23
N LYS A 132 -14.74 -16.47 -5.27
CA LYS A 132 -15.46 -17.11 -4.16
C LYS A 132 -16.47 -18.18 -4.60
N TRP A 133 -17.05 -18.03 -5.79
CA TRP A 133 -18.08 -18.92 -6.34
C TRP A 133 -17.61 -19.77 -7.52
N VAL A 134 -16.31 -19.76 -7.83
CA VAL A 134 -15.76 -20.60 -8.90
C VAL A 134 -15.49 -21.99 -8.32
N PRO A 135 -16.17 -23.05 -8.79
CA PRO A 135 -15.99 -24.39 -8.24
C PRO A 135 -14.53 -24.85 -8.42
N SER A 136 -14.05 -25.59 -7.44
CA SER A 136 -12.71 -26.18 -7.43
C SER A 136 -12.77 -27.54 -6.77
N ILE A 137 -12.21 -28.55 -7.43
CA ILE A 137 -12.00 -29.88 -6.85
C ILE A 137 -10.82 -29.90 -5.85
N SER A 138 -9.97 -28.87 -5.88
CA SER A 138 -8.90 -28.69 -4.90
C SER A 138 -9.43 -27.93 -3.68
N ILE A 139 -9.46 -28.63 -2.54
CA ILE A 139 -9.89 -28.11 -1.23
C ILE A 139 -9.03 -26.89 -0.84
N LYS A 140 -7.71 -26.97 -1.03
CA LYS A 140 -6.78 -25.85 -0.79
C LYS A 140 -7.21 -24.61 -1.59
N ARG A 141 -7.39 -24.74 -2.91
CA ARG A 141 -7.81 -23.62 -3.77
C ARG A 141 -9.20 -23.10 -3.41
N PHE A 142 -10.14 -23.97 -3.03
CA PHE A 142 -11.48 -23.57 -2.60
C PHE A 142 -11.40 -22.64 -1.38
N PHE A 143 -10.67 -23.03 -0.33
CA PHE A 143 -10.51 -22.18 0.85
C PHE A 143 -9.72 -20.90 0.55
N THR A 144 -8.64 -20.98 -0.25
CA THR A 144 -7.88 -19.80 -0.68
C THR A 144 -8.78 -18.79 -1.42
N ARG A 145 -9.67 -19.24 -2.32
CA ARG A 145 -10.62 -18.36 -3.03
C ARG A 145 -11.65 -17.70 -2.12
N LEU A 146 -11.98 -18.30 -0.98
CA LEU A 146 -12.95 -17.77 -0.02
C LEU A 146 -12.37 -16.70 0.91
N ILE A 147 -11.11 -16.87 1.30
CA ILE A 147 -10.50 -16.08 2.38
C ILE A 147 -9.68 -14.89 1.89
N LEU A 148 -9.23 -14.93 0.63
CA LEU A 148 -8.42 -13.86 0.06
C LEU A 148 -9.27 -12.62 -0.24
N SER A 149 -8.70 -11.46 0.08
CA SER A 149 -9.32 -10.20 -0.28
C SER A 149 -9.23 -9.94 -1.79
N THR A 150 -10.14 -9.07 -2.25
CA THR A 150 -10.21 -8.64 -3.64
C THR A 150 -9.90 -7.15 -3.78
N LEU A 151 -9.47 -6.73 -4.97
CA LEU A 151 -9.28 -5.32 -5.31
C LEU A 151 -10.55 -4.51 -5.08
N ARG A 152 -11.73 -5.12 -5.34
CA ARG A 152 -13.03 -4.52 -5.05
C ARG A 152 -13.22 -4.24 -3.56
N GLU A 153 -12.88 -5.19 -2.68
CA GLU A 153 -13.00 -5.00 -1.23
C GLU A 153 -12.04 -3.91 -0.75
N LYS A 154 -10.79 -3.90 -1.21
CA LYS A 154 -9.84 -2.83 -0.88
C LYS A 154 -10.26 -1.45 -1.38
N ARG A 155 -10.90 -1.38 -2.55
CA ARG A 155 -11.52 -0.14 -3.04
C ARG A 155 -12.67 0.30 -2.14
N ALA A 156 -13.50 -0.63 -1.68
CA ALA A 156 -14.58 -0.31 -0.75
C ALA A 156 -14.04 0.22 0.58
N ASP A 157 -13.00 -0.41 1.14
CA ASP A 157 -12.32 0.07 2.35
C ASP A 157 -11.78 1.50 2.18
N LEU A 158 -11.21 1.80 1.00
CA LEU A 158 -10.72 3.14 0.65
C LEU A 158 -11.85 4.16 0.62
N LEU A 159 -12.94 3.85 -0.07
CA LEU A 159 -14.06 4.78 -0.21
C LEU A 159 -14.80 4.98 1.12
N ALA A 160 -14.94 3.92 1.93
CA ALA A 160 -15.49 4.03 3.28
C ALA A 160 -14.62 4.94 4.17
N HIS A 161 -13.30 4.78 4.13
CA HIS A 161 -12.39 5.66 4.86
C HIS A 161 -12.52 7.13 4.42
N ASP A 162 -12.63 7.37 3.11
CA ASP A 162 -12.85 8.71 2.56
C ASP A 162 -14.17 9.33 3.04
N GLU A 163 -15.24 8.54 3.13
CA GLU A 163 -16.54 8.99 3.65
C GLU A 163 -16.46 9.33 5.15
N GLU A 164 -15.83 8.47 5.95
CA GLU A 164 -15.59 8.69 7.39
C GLU A 164 -14.76 9.95 7.65
N HIS A 165 -13.85 10.30 6.73
CA HIS A 165 -12.93 11.43 6.84
C HIS A 165 -13.26 12.57 5.85
N ALA A 166 -14.50 12.67 5.37
CA ALA A 166 -14.90 13.61 4.32
C ALA A 166 -14.60 15.09 4.64
N ASN A 167 -14.57 15.46 5.92
CA ASN A 167 -14.21 16.81 6.38
C ASN A 167 -12.70 17.12 6.21
N VAL A 168 -11.85 16.10 6.11
CA VAL A 168 -10.38 16.20 6.03
C VAL A 168 -9.85 15.84 4.64
N LEU A 169 -10.60 15.06 3.85
CA LEU A 169 -10.25 14.65 2.48
C LEU A 169 -11.21 15.23 1.43
N PRO A 170 -11.24 16.57 1.24
CA PRO A 170 -12.07 17.19 0.23
C PRO A 170 -11.63 16.77 -1.19
N PRO A 171 -12.48 16.93 -2.21
CA PRO A 171 -12.18 16.53 -3.59
C PRO A 171 -10.83 17.02 -4.14
N LYS A 172 -10.36 18.19 -3.68
CA LYS A 172 -9.06 18.75 -4.06
C LYS A 172 -7.88 17.88 -3.60
N GLU A 173 -7.98 17.22 -2.45
CA GLU A 173 -6.93 16.32 -1.96
C GLU A 173 -6.90 15.00 -2.74
N LYS A 174 -8.07 14.48 -3.15
CA LYS A 174 -8.16 13.29 -4.01
C LYS A 174 -7.51 13.52 -5.37
N ALA A 175 -7.68 14.72 -5.93
CA ALA A 175 -7.02 15.13 -7.16
C ALA A 175 -5.49 15.26 -7.02
N LYS A 176 -4.95 15.34 -5.79
CA LYS A 176 -3.50 15.35 -5.49
C LYS A 176 -2.99 14.03 -4.92
N THR A 177 -3.78 12.96 -5.04
CA THR A 177 -3.43 11.64 -4.54
C THR A 177 -2.98 10.75 -5.69
N LEU A 178 -1.78 10.17 -5.57
CA LEU A 178 -1.29 9.12 -6.47
C LEU A 178 -1.75 7.75 -5.97
N ILE A 179 -2.45 7.01 -6.82
CA ILE A 179 -2.83 5.62 -6.57
C ILE A 179 -1.83 4.71 -7.29
N ILE A 180 -1.15 3.85 -6.53
CA ILE A 180 -0.28 2.79 -7.06
C ILE A 180 -1.01 1.46 -6.88
N GLU A 181 -1.32 0.77 -7.97
CA GLU A 181 -2.12 -0.47 -7.93
C GLU A 181 -1.38 -1.65 -8.55
N TRP A 182 -0.91 -2.57 -7.71
CA TRP A 182 -0.24 -3.81 -8.11
C TRP A 182 -1.05 -5.03 -7.65
N SER A 183 -2.06 -5.39 -8.44
CA SER A 183 -2.85 -6.61 -8.28
C SER A 183 -2.95 -7.44 -9.57
N GLY A 184 -3.49 -8.66 -9.47
CA GLY A 184 -3.79 -9.51 -10.62
C GLY A 184 -2.85 -10.70 -10.80
N ALA A 185 -1.68 -10.71 -10.15
CA ALA A 185 -0.78 -11.86 -10.21
C ALA A 185 -1.45 -13.11 -9.59
N ASN A 186 -2.08 -12.95 -8.41
CA ASN A 186 -2.76 -14.05 -7.72
C ASN A 186 -3.92 -14.65 -8.50
N ASP A 187 -4.59 -13.87 -9.34
CA ASP A 187 -5.61 -14.33 -10.29
C ASP A 187 -5.04 -15.38 -11.24
N LEU A 188 -3.75 -15.33 -11.56
CA LEU A 188 -3.13 -16.25 -12.52
C LEU A 188 -2.45 -17.44 -11.85
N ILE A 189 -1.77 -17.21 -10.72
CA ILE A 189 -0.83 -18.20 -10.15
C ILE A 189 -1.30 -18.81 -8.83
N THR A 190 -2.21 -18.15 -8.11
CA THR A 190 -2.57 -18.54 -6.73
C THR A 190 -3.93 -19.20 -6.67
N VAL A 191 -4.94 -18.56 -7.27
CA VAL A 191 -6.33 -19.01 -7.18
C VAL A 191 -6.78 -19.87 -8.37
N ASN A 192 -5.92 -20.07 -9.37
CA ASN A 192 -6.22 -20.87 -10.55
C ASN A 192 -5.16 -21.96 -10.78
N GLU A 193 -5.56 -23.07 -11.40
CA GLU A 193 -4.66 -24.22 -11.60
C GLU A 193 -3.50 -23.91 -12.53
N ARG A 194 -3.83 -23.15 -13.57
CA ARG A 194 -2.95 -22.75 -14.64
C ARG A 194 -3.38 -21.36 -15.09
N PRO A 195 -2.44 -20.49 -15.47
CA PRO A 195 -2.76 -19.23 -16.12
C PRO A 195 -3.61 -19.48 -17.37
N SER A 196 -4.59 -18.60 -17.62
CA SER A 196 -5.37 -18.63 -18.86
C SER A 196 -5.83 -17.23 -19.24
N MET A 197 -6.09 -17.01 -20.52
CA MET A 197 -6.61 -15.72 -21.01
C MET A 197 -7.94 -15.33 -20.37
N THR A 198 -8.76 -16.30 -19.98
CA THR A 198 -10.00 -16.04 -19.25
C THR A 198 -9.74 -15.30 -17.94
N GLU A 199 -8.76 -15.76 -17.15
CA GLU A 199 -8.46 -15.15 -15.84
C GLU A 199 -7.68 -13.85 -15.99
N VAL A 200 -6.84 -13.73 -17.02
CA VAL A 200 -6.24 -12.44 -17.42
C VAL A 200 -7.33 -11.41 -17.72
N ASN A 201 -8.31 -11.77 -18.56
CA ASN A 201 -9.38 -10.84 -18.95
C ASN A 201 -10.24 -10.42 -17.75
N LYS A 202 -10.53 -11.33 -16.81
CA LYS A 202 -11.25 -10.98 -15.58
C LYS A 202 -10.44 -10.04 -14.69
N ALA A 203 -9.16 -10.32 -14.49
CA ALA A 203 -8.28 -9.46 -13.70
C ALA A 203 -8.18 -8.05 -14.31
N VAL A 204 -7.92 -7.96 -15.62
CA VAL A 204 -7.86 -6.68 -16.35
C VAL A 204 -9.19 -5.92 -16.26
N ALA A 205 -10.32 -6.60 -16.44
CA ALA A 205 -11.64 -5.96 -16.35
C ALA A 205 -11.90 -5.37 -14.95
N GLU A 206 -11.51 -6.06 -13.87
CA GLU A 206 -11.65 -5.52 -12.51
C GLU A 206 -10.70 -4.37 -12.21
N ARG A 207 -9.48 -4.39 -12.76
CA ARG A 207 -8.53 -3.28 -12.65
C ARG A 207 -9.03 -2.03 -13.39
N ILE A 208 -9.60 -2.19 -14.58
CA ILE A 208 -10.26 -1.10 -15.32
C ILE A 208 -11.42 -0.52 -14.49
N ARG A 209 -12.32 -1.37 -13.98
CA ARG A 209 -13.44 -0.94 -13.11
C ARG A 209 -12.95 -0.21 -11.86
N ASN A 210 -11.82 -0.64 -11.30
CA ASN A 210 -11.20 0.01 -10.15
C ASN A 210 -10.82 1.46 -10.49
N ILE A 211 -10.10 1.65 -11.60
CA ILE A 211 -9.69 2.98 -12.08
C ILE A 211 -10.94 3.83 -12.39
N GLU A 212 -11.90 3.32 -13.16
CA GLU A 212 -13.13 4.03 -13.52
C GLU A 212 -13.90 4.51 -12.29
N THR A 213 -14.02 3.65 -11.28
CA THR A 213 -14.72 3.98 -10.04
C THR A 213 -13.96 5.04 -9.25
N LEU A 214 -12.64 4.92 -9.11
CA LEU A 214 -11.81 5.90 -8.40
C LEU A 214 -11.80 7.26 -9.12
N VAL A 215 -11.79 7.27 -10.46
CA VAL A 215 -11.98 8.48 -11.26
C VAL A 215 -13.35 9.11 -10.99
N ALA A 216 -14.42 8.33 -10.95
CA ALA A 216 -15.75 8.84 -10.60
C ALA A 216 -15.78 9.49 -9.19
N HIS A 217 -14.93 9.04 -8.26
CA HIS A 217 -14.82 9.57 -6.89
C HIS A 217 -13.78 10.68 -6.71
N GLY A 218 -13.19 11.19 -7.80
CA GLY A 218 -12.33 12.39 -7.79
C GLY A 218 -10.82 12.12 -7.86
N TYR A 219 -10.37 10.88 -7.91
CA TYR A 219 -8.96 10.54 -8.10
C TYR A 219 -8.52 10.74 -9.54
N ARG A 220 -7.28 11.21 -9.76
CA ARG A 220 -6.79 11.61 -11.09
C ARG A 220 -5.42 11.08 -11.46
N HIS A 221 -4.69 10.50 -10.52
CA HIS A 221 -3.32 10.06 -10.74
C HIS A 221 -3.17 8.58 -10.38
N PHE A 222 -2.73 7.79 -11.35
CA PHE A 222 -2.63 6.34 -11.26
C PHE A 222 -1.28 5.88 -11.79
N PHE A 223 -0.72 4.85 -11.17
CA PHE A 223 0.50 4.14 -11.57
C PHE A 223 0.28 2.63 -11.47
#